data_AF-A0A6C0HPN1-F1
#
_entry.id   AF-A0A6C0HPN1-F1
#
_cell.length_a   1.000
_cell.length_b   1.000
_cell.length_c   1.000
_cell.angle_alpha   90.00
_cell.angle_beta   90.00
_cell.angle_gamma   90.00
#
_symmetry.space_group_name_H-M   'P 1'
#
loop_
_entity.id
_entity.type
_entity.pdbx_description
1 polymer ?
#
loop_
_entity_poly.entity_id
_entity_poly.type
_entity_poly.pdbx_seq_one_letter_code
_entity_poly.pdbx_strand_id
1 'polypeptide(L)'
;MGLLYFIQPAELVGTTRYKIGRSSKNDLSRLRAYRTGTRMILILECENDIQIEARLIDAFQSQFPRVAGKEWFEGNEKDMRALFYDIVMQNEKRPMMD
;
A
#
# COMPACT_ATOMS: atom_id res chain seq x y z
N MET A 1 -1.03 14.73 7.06
CA MET A 1 -1.87 13.57 6.67
C MET A 1 -1.58 13.24 5.23
N GLY A 2 -1.08 12.03 4.98
CA GLY A 2 -0.80 11.50 3.65
C GLY A 2 -1.71 10.31 3.34
N LEU A 3 -1.54 9.75 2.15
CA LEU A 3 -2.25 8.56 1.69
C LEU A 3 -1.27 7.40 1.52
N LEU A 4 -1.67 6.22 1.94
CA LEU A 4 -1.06 4.94 1.57
C LEU A 4 -2.02 4.21 0.64
N TYR A 5 -1.50 3.57 -0.38
CA TYR A 5 -2.32 2.82 -1.33
C TYR A 5 -1.73 1.46 -1.70
N PHE A 6 -2.64 0.52 -1.92
CA PHE A 6 -2.42 -0.80 -2.49
C PHE A 6 -3.23 -0.89 -3.78
N ILE A 7 -2.55 -1.15 -4.90
CA ILE A 7 -3.14 -1.09 -6.24
C ILE A 7 -2.65 -2.25 -7.12
N GLN A 8 -3.41 -2.52 -8.18
CA GLN A 8 -2.95 -3.32 -9.31
C GLN A 8 -2.97 -2.45 -10.57
N PRO A 9 -1.81 -2.03 -11.08
CA PRO A 9 -1.71 -1.23 -12.31
C PRO A 9 -2.36 -1.92 -13.51
N ALA A 10 -2.89 -1.11 -14.43
CA ALA A 10 -3.73 -1.56 -15.54
C ALA A 10 -3.10 -2.70 -16.36
N GLU A 11 -1.79 -2.62 -16.61
CA GLU A 11 -1.00 -3.59 -17.35
C GLU A 11 -0.77 -4.92 -16.62
N LEU A 12 -1.00 -4.96 -15.31
CA LEU A 12 -0.86 -6.15 -14.48
C LEU A 12 -2.21 -6.75 -14.06
N VAL A 13 -3.33 -6.17 -14.47
CA VAL A 13 -4.66 -6.71 -14.19
C VAL A 13 -4.77 -8.13 -14.77
N GLY A 14 -5.24 -9.07 -13.94
CA GLY A 14 -5.30 -10.50 -14.25
C GLY A 14 -4.06 -11.29 -13.82
N THR A 15 -3.04 -10.62 -13.29
CA THR A 15 -1.90 -11.27 -12.63
C THR A 15 -2.04 -11.24 -11.10
N THR A 16 -1.07 -11.84 -10.42
CA THR A 16 -0.90 -11.80 -8.95
C THR A 16 0.09 -10.71 -8.52
N ARG A 17 0.35 -9.70 -9.37
CA ARG A 17 1.33 -8.64 -9.12
C ARG A 17 0.67 -7.34 -8.75
N TYR A 18 1.21 -6.72 -7.72
CA TYR A 18 0.64 -5.55 -7.07
C TYR A 18 1.70 -4.54 -6.69
N LYS A 19 1.24 -3.30 -6.46
CA LYS A 19 2.07 -2.20 -6.00
C LYS A 19 1.54 -1.65 -4.68
N ILE A 20 2.45 -1.38 -3.76
CA ILE A 20 2.21 -0.49 -2.62
C ILE A 20 2.88 0.87 -2.88
N GLY A 21 2.41 1.91 -2.21
CA GLY A 21 3.09 3.20 -2.21
C GLY A 21 2.35 4.24 -1.39
N ARG A 22 2.90 5.45 -1.37
CA ARG A 22 2.32 6.57 -0.64
C ARG A 22 2.18 7.86 -1.45
N SER A 23 1.51 8.83 -0.85
CA SER A 23 1.52 10.24 -1.22
C SER A 23 1.57 11.09 0.04
N SER A 24 2.42 12.11 0.04
CA SER A 24 2.44 13.13 1.10
C SER A 24 1.26 14.11 1.02
N LYS A 25 0.46 14.04 -0.04
CA LYS A 25 -0.78 14.81 -0.20
C LYS A 25 -1.95 14.03 0.36
N ASN A 26 -2.90 14.74 0.94
CA ASN A 26 -4.20 14.22 1.41
C ASN A 26 -5.28 14.24 0.32
N ASP A 27 -4.90 14.45 -0.94
CA ASP A 27 -5.82 14.47 -2.07
C ASP A 27 -5.58 13.25 -2.98
N LEU A 28 -6.53 12.99 -3.87
CA LEU A 28 -6.45 11.86 -4.80
C LEU A 28 -5.60 12.17 -6.06
N SER A 29 -4.84 13.26 -6.10
CA SER A 29 -4.10 13.66 -7.32
C SER A 29 -3.09 12.59 -7.73
N ARG A 30 -2.37 11.99 -6.77
CA ARG A 30 -1.43 10.90 -7.03
C ARG A 30 -2.12 9.66 -7.59
N LEU A 31 -3.31 9.34 -7.08
CA LEU A 31 -4.08 8.17 -7.48
C LEU A 31 -4.69 8.35 -8.89
N ARG A 32 -5.15 9.57 -9.20
CA ARG A 32 -5.67 9.92 -10.53
C ARG A 32 -4.61 9.94 -11.62
N ALA A 33 -3.33 10.02 -11.27
CA ALA A 33 -2.23 9.95 -12.23
C ALA A 33 -1.98 8.52 -12.77
N TYR A 34 -2.53 7.49 -12.12
CA TYR A 34 -2.45 6.12 -12.64
C TYR A 34 -3.33 5.95 -13.88
N ARG A 35 -2.85 5.13 -14.82
CA ARG A 35 -3.52 4.84 -16.09
C ARG A 35 -4.93 4.26 -15.86
N THR A 36 -5.87 4.65 -16.72
CA THR A 36 -7.20 4.03 -16.82
C THR A 36 -7.12 2.50 -16.86
N GLY A 37 -7.92 1.84 -16.03
CA GLY A 37 -7.89 0.39 -15.84
C GLY A 37 -7.07 -0.08 -14.63
N THR A 38 -6.34 0.82 -13.97
CA THR A 38 -5.70 0.51 -12.68
C THR A 38 -6.77 0.20 -11.64
N ARG A 39 -6.63 -0.94 -10.96
CA ARG A 39 -7.50 -1.31 -9.83
C ARG A 39 -6.99 -0.66 -8.56
N MET A 40 -7.80 0.24 -7.99
CA MET A 40 -7.59 0.80 -6.66
C MET A 40 -8.12 -0.19 -5.62
N ILE A 41 -7.25 -0.95 -4.98
CA ILE A 41 -7.66 -2.06 -4.09
C ILE A 41 -7.93 -1.55 -2.68
N LEU A 42 -7.01 -0.73 -2.14
CA LEU A 42 -7.14 -0.13 -0.82
C LEU A 42 -6.39 1.21 -0.78
N ILE A 43 -7.01 2.22 -0.19
CA ILE A 43 -6.44 3.55 0.03
C ILE A 43 -6.78 3.94 1.47
N LEU A 44 -5.78 4.36 2.23
CA LEU A 44 -5.91 4.75 3.64
C LEU A 44 -5.21 6.07 3.89
N GLU A 45 -5.82 6.94 4.70
CA GLU A 45 -5.19 8.13 5.25
C GLU A 45 -4.31 7.76 6.45
N CYS A 46 -3.22 8.52 6.65
CA CYS A 46 -2.33 8.34 7.80
C CYS A 46 -1.54 9.62 8.12
N GLU A 47 -1.05 9.75 9.35
CA GLU A 47 -0.22 10.91 9.74
C GLU A 47 1.26 10.74 9.39
N ASN A 48 1.77 9.51 9.42
CA ASN A 48 3.20 9.18 9.29
C ASN A 48 3.50 8.35 8.03
N ASP A 49 3.05 8.81 6.85
CA ASP A 49 3.12 8.08 5.58
C ASP A 49 4.52 7.52 5.25
N ILE A 50 5.58 8.28 5.54
CA ILE A 50 6.97 7.86 5.30
C ILE A 50 7.36 6.66 6.17
N GLN A 51 7.06 6.70 7.48
CA GLN A 51 7.44 5.64 8.41
C GLN A 51 6.61 4.37 8.15
N ILE A 52 5.32 4.55 7.86
CA ILE A 52 4.42 3.43 7.59
C ILE A 52 4.77 2.77 6.24
N GLU A 53 5.14 3.54 5.21
CA GLU A 53 5.62 2.98 3.93
C GLU A 53 6.88 2.13 4.13
N ALA A 54 7.85 2.60 4.93
CA ALA A 54 9.05 1.82 5.22
C ALA A 54 8.69 0.47 5.88
N ARG A 55 7.80 0.49 6.89
CA ARG A 55 7.30 -0.73 7.55
C ARG A 55 6.55 -1.65 6.58
N LEU A 56 5.73 -1.09 5.69
CA LEU A 56 5.02 -1.85 4.66
C LEU A 56 6.00 -2.54 3.71
N ILE A 57 7.02 -1.82 3.22
CA ILE A 57 8.03 -2.38 2.32
C ILE A 57 8.77 -3.53 3.01
N ASP A 58 9.22 -3.34 4.26
CA ASP A 58 9.96 -4.37 4.98
C ASP A 58 9.09 -5.61 5.23
N ALA A 59 7.84 -5.42 5.68
CA ALA A 59 6.91 -6.52 5.91
C ALA A 59 6.58 -7.27 4.60
N PHE A 60 6.31 -6.55 3.52
CA PHE A 60 6.03 -7.16 2.21
C PHE A 60 7.24 -7.91 1.66
N GLN A 61 8.46 -7.38 1.81
CA GLN A 61 9.68 -8.07 1.40
C GLN A 61 9.92 -9.37 2.17
N SER A 62 9.50 -9.45 3.43
CA SER A 62 9.62 -10.68 4.23
C SER A 62 8.61 -11.77 3.87
N GLN A 63 7.44 -11.42 3.30
CA GLN A 63 6.33 -12.35 3.09
C GLN A 63 6.05 -12.65 1.61
N PHE A 64 6.39 -11.72 0.70
CA PHE A 64 6.01 -11.79 -0.70
C PHE A 64 7.22 -11.62 -1.62
N PRO A 65 7.33 -12.42 -2.69
CA PRO A 65 8.35 -12.23 -3.72
C PRO A 65 8.33 -10.81 -4.29
N ARG A 66 9.51 -10.18 -4.31
CA ARG A 66 9.70 -8.87 -4.92
C ARG A 66 9.87 -8.99 -6.42
N VAL A 67 9.09 -8.24 -7.18
CA VAL A 67 9.06 -8.33 -8.66
C VAL A 67 9.96 -7.28 -9.29
N ALA A 68 9.92 -6.05 -8.78
CA ALA A 68 10.69 -4.92 -9.29
C ALA A 68 10.77 -3.79 -8.26
N GLY A 69 11.85 -3.00 -8.28
CA GLY A 69 12.03 -1.90 -7.33
C GLY A 69 11.85 -2.35 -5.88
N LYS A 70 11.39 -1.43 -5.00
CA LYS A 70 11.11 -1.73 -3.59
C LYS A 70 9.63 -1.95 -3.28
N GLU A 71 8.76 -1.64 -4.22
CA GLU A 71 7.33 -1.42 -3.98
C GLU A 71 6.42 -2.39 -4.74
N TRP A 72 7.00 -3.30 -5.52
CA TRP A 72 6.26 -4.24 -6.36
C TRP A 72 6.46 -5.67 -5.89
N PHE A 73 5.35 -6.35 -5.66
CA PHE A 73 5.31 -7.65 -5.03
C PHE A 73 4.32 -8.57 -5.76
N GLU A 74 4.55 -9.87 -5.65
CA GLU A 74 3.69 -10.91 -6.20
C GLU A 74 3.10 -11.76 -5.06
N GLY A 75 1.82 -12.08 -5.11
CA GLY A 75 1.17 -12.87 -4.07
C GLY A 75 -0.35 -12.94 -4.18
N ASN A 76 -0.97 -13.51 -3.15
CA ASN A 76 -2.42 -13.55 -3.03
C ASN A 76 -2.97 -12.17 -2.64
N GLU A 77 -3.91 -11.64 -3.42
CA GLU A 77 -4.50 -10.30 -3.18
C GLU A 77 -5.07 -10.12 -1.78
N LYS A 78 -5.74 -11.15 -1.24
CA LYS A 78 -6.42 -11.08 0.05
C LYS A 78 -5.40 -10.95 1.17
N ASP A 79 -4.34 -11.76 1.14
CA ASP A 79 -3.30 -11.78 2.17
C ASP A 79 -2.49 -10.48 2.14
N MET A 80 -2.12 -10.02 0.94
CA MET A 80 -1.39 -8.76 0.77
C MET A 80 -2.23 -7.56 1.25
N ARG A 81 -3.52 -7.53 0.91
CA ARG A 81 -4.43 -6.48 1.37
C ARG A 81 -4.61 -6.51 2.89
N ALA A 82 -4.72 -7.70 3.49
CA ALA A 82 -4.83 -7.86 4.94
C ALA A 82 -3.58 -7.34 5.66
N LEU A 83 -2.39 -7.78 5.23
CA LEU A 83 -1.12 -7.30 5.79
C LEU A 83 -0.98 -5.78 5.67
N PHE A 84 -1.34 -5.22 4.51
CA PHE A 84 -1.34 -3.78 4.30
C PHE A 84 -2.22 -3.07 5.33
N TYR A 85 -3.49 -3.48 5.44
CA TYR A 85 -4.45 -2.88 6.36
C TYR A 85 -3.97 -2.97 7.81
N ASP A 86 -3.51 -4.14 8.23
CA ASP A 86 -3.06 -4.38 9.60
C ASP A 86 -1.89 -3.48 9.98
N ILE A 87 -0.90 -3.32 9.10
CA ILE A 87 0.25 -2.45 9.35
C ILE A 87 -0.19 -0.98 9.48
N VAL A 88 -1.05 -0.49 8.59
CA VAL A 88 -1.51 0.90 8.67
C VAL A 88 -2.31 1.12 9.96
N MET A 89 -3.25 0.24 10.27
CA MET A 89 -4.09 0.37 11.47
C MET A 89 -3.31 0.23 12.79
N GLN A 90 -2.27 -0.60 12.85
CA GLN A 90 -1.43 -0.71 14.05
C GLN A 90 -0.63 0.56 14.33
N ASN A 91 -0.27 1.34 13.30
CA ASN A 91 0.41 2.62 13.49
C ASN A 91 -0.53 3.74 13.94
N GLU A 92 -1.81 3.67 13.55
CA GLU A 92 -2.82 4.67 13.91
C GLU A 92 -3.48 4.41 15.29
N LYS A 93 -3.30 3.21 15.86
CA LYS A 93 -3.66 2.95 17.26
C LYS A 93 -2.77 3.78 18.19
N ARG A 94 -3.27 4.93 18.64
CA ARG A 94 -2.75 5.63 19.82
C ARG A 94 -2.64 4.63 20.99
N PRO A 95 -1.56 4.64 21.80
CA PRO A 95 -1.66 4.05 23.12
C PRO A 95 -2.81 4.75 23.83
N MET A 96 -3.82 3.99 24.26
CA MET A 96 -4.75 4.49 25.26
C MET A 96 -3.87 4.84 26.46
N MET A 97 -3.78 6.12 26.79
CA MET A 97 -3.17 6.53 28.04
C MET A 97 -4.11 6.03 29.13
N ASP A 98 -3.65 5.05 29.89
CA ASP A 98 -4.23 4.66 31.18
C ASP A 98 -4.16 5.83 32.18
#